data_AF-S7TGA1-F1
#
_entry.id   AF-S7TGA1-F1
#
_cell.length_a   1.000
_cell.length_b   1.000
_cell.length_c   1.000
_cell.angle_alpha   90.00
_cell.angle_beta   90.00
_cell.angle_gamma   90.00
#
_symmetry.space_group_name_H-M   'P 1'
#
loop_
_entity.id
_entity.type
_entity.pdbx_description
1 polymer ?
#
loop_
_entity_poly.entity_id
_entity_poly.type
_entity_poly.pdbx_seq_one_letter_code
_entity_poly.pdbx_strand_id
1 'polypeptide(L)' 'MQRRMCECGRDIWVQYRISGTVCRPVFWSVSLRAGRTVHVCPSCGAFLHIDALQ' A
#
# COMPACT_ATOMS: atom_id res chain seq x y z
N MET A 1 -2.41 3.87 -10.30
CA MET A 1 -2.53 3.52 -8.87
C MET A 1 -3.74 2.63 -8.73
N GLN A 2 -3.61 1.51 -8.03
CA GLN A 2 -4.67 0.53 -7.81
C GLN A 2 -5.14 0.63 -6.36
N ARG A 3 -6.45 0.62 -6.13
CA ARG A 3 -7.01 0.56 -4.78
C ARG A 3 -7.11 -0.89 -4.34
N ARG A 4 -6.65 -1.17 -3.13
CA ARG A 4 -6.70 -2.45 -2.42
C ARG A 4 -7.26 -2.24 -1.03
N MET A 5 -7.74 -3.30 -0.40
CA MET A 5 -8.21 -3.22 0.98
C MET A 5 -7.32 -4.05 1.88
N CYS A 6 -6.91 -3.47 3.00
CA CYS A 6 -6.30 -4.23 4.08
C CYS A 6 -7.39 -5.07 4.77
N GLU A 7 -7.02 -6.22 5.35
CA GLU A 7 -7.95 -7.10 6.08
C GLU A 7 -8.70 -6.38 7.21
N CYS A 8 -8.12 -5.32 7.76
CA CYS A 8 -8.79 -4.48 8.76
C CYS A 8 -9.88 -3.55 8.16
N GLY A 9 -10.18 -3.66 6.87
CA GLY A 9 -11.21 -2.89 6.16
C GLY A 9 -10.78 -1.50 5.69
N ARG A 10 -9.47 -1.22 5.60
CA ARG A 10 -8.96 0.12 5.27
C ARG A 10 -8.43 0.20 3.85
N ASP A 11 -8.77 1.27 3.15
CA ASP A 11 -8.28 1.52 1.78
C ASP A 11 -6.78 1.78 1.76
N ILE A 12 -6.07 0.98 0.98
CA ILE A 12 -4.66 1.10 0.68
C ILE A 12 -4.51 1.27 -0.83
N TRP A 13 -3.74 2.27 -1.23
CA TRP A 13 -3.44 2.52 -2.63
C TRP A 13 -2.07 1.95 -2.96
N VAL A 14 -2.02 1.15 -4.01
CA VAL A 14 -0.79 0.50 -4.49
C VAL A 14 -0.39 1.15 -5.81
N GLN A 15 0.87 1.53 -5.91
CA GLN A 15 1.48 2.00 -7.14
C GLN A 15 2.68 1.14 -7.46
N TYR A 16 2.67 0.50 -8.63
CA TYR A 16 3.84 -0.20 -9.13
C TYR A 16 4.78 0.82 -9.76
N ARG A 17 5.94 1.03 -9.13
CA ARG A 17 7.02 1.81 -9.72
C ARG A 17 7.92 0.87 -10.51
N ILE A 18 8.00 1.11 -11.82
CA ILE A 18 8.90 0.42 -12.72
C ILE A 18 10.15 1.28 -12.85
N SER A 19 11.30 0.74 -12.51
CA SER A 19 12.61 1.39 -12.70
C SER A 19 13.54 0.40 -13.40
N GLY A 20 13.67 0.58 -14.72
CA GLY A 20 14.37 -0.37 -15.58
C GLY A 20 13.66 -1.73 -15.60
N THR A 21 14.38 -2.78 -15.24
CA THR A 21 13.88 -4.17 -15.13
C THR A 21 13.21 -4.49 -13.80
N VAL A 22 13.20 -3.56 -12.82
CA VAL A 22 12.65 -3.82 -11.50
C VAL A 22 11.28 -3.17 -11.35
N CYS A 23 10.28 -3.97 -10.99
CA CYS A 23 8.96 -3.51 -10.58
C CYS A 23 8.86 -3.59 -9.06
N ARG A 24 8.68 -2.46 -8.37
CA ARG A 24 8.48 -2.41 -6.91
C ARG A 24 7.10 -1.85 -6.59
N PRO A 25 6.30 -2.56 -5.79
CA PRO A 25 5.06 -2.00 -5.28
C PRO A 25 5.34 -0.96 -4.20
N VAL A 26 4.64 0.16 -4.29
CA VAL A 26 4.68 1.27 -3.33
C VAL A 26 3.27 1.45 -2.79
N PHE A 27 3.11 1.37 -1.48
CA PHE A 27 1.80 1.49 -0.84
C PHE A 27 1.60 2.89 -0.26
N TRP A 28 0.36 3.34 -0.26
CA TRP A 28 -0.08 4.64 0.18
C TRP A 28 -1.36 4.47 1.00
N SER A 29 -1.51 5.23 2.07
CA SER A 29 -2.75 5.26 2.85
C SER A 29 -3.38 6.64 2.76
N VAL A 30 -4.69 6.71 2.50
CA VAL A 30 -5.44 7.98 2.53
C VAL A 30 -5.55 8.53 3.96
N SER A 31 -5.45 7.65 4.96
CA SER A 31 -5.55 8.03 6.38
C SER A 31 -4.30 8.73 6.90
N LEU A 32 -3.15 8.54 6.25
CA LEU A 32 -1.92 9.27 6.55
C LEU A 32 -1.82 10.44 5.58
N ARG A 33 -1.47 11.63 6.07
CA ARG A 33 -1.34 12.86 5.26
C ARG A 33 -0.71 12.53 3.90
N ALA A 34 -1.46 12.83 2.84
CA ALA A 34 -1.13 12.51 1.46
C ALA A 34 0.33 12.84 1.16
N GLY A 35 1.13 11.84 0.81
CA GLY A 35 2.56 12.04 0.52
C GLY A 35 3.51 10.99 1.10
N ARG A 36 3.11 10.25 2.14
CA ARG A 36 3.96 9.21 2.72
C ARG A 36 3.62 7.82 2.21
N THR A 37 4.64 7.13 1.72
CA THR A 37 4.59 5.70 1.43
C THR A 37 4.52 4.93 2.74
N VAL A 38 3.68 3.92 2.79
CA VAL A 38 3.50 3.06 3.96
C VAL A 38 3.98 1.65 3.66
N HIS A 39 4.59 1.01 4.64
CA HIS A 39 4.93 -0.42 4.57
C HIS A 39 4.07 -1.25 5.52
N VAL A 40 3.36 -0.58 6.42
CA VAL A 40 2.46 -1.16 7.41
C VAL A 40 1.15 -0.39 7.41
N CYS A 41 0.05 -1.09 7.68
CA CYS A 41 -1.26 -0.46 7.82
C CYS A 41 -1.26 0.44 9.06
N PRO A 42 -1.63 1.73 8.95
CA PRO A 42 -1.68 2.63 10.10
C PRO A 42 -2.78 2.27 11.11
N SER A 43 -3.70 1.37 10.76
CA SER A 43 -4.82 0.99 11.62
C SER A 43 -4.52 -0.25 12.46
N CYS A 44 -4.01 -1.31 11.83
CA CYS A 44 -3.79 -2.60 12.48
C CYS A 44 -2.30 -2.95 12.63
N GLY A 45 -1.38 -2.14 12.08
CA GLY A 45 0.06 -2.43 12.09
C GLY A 45 0.49 -3.58 11.18
N ALA A 46 -0.43 -4.20 10.43
CA ALA A 46 -0.12 -5.31 9.55
C ALA A 46 0.81 -4.88 8.40
N PHE A 47 1.74 -5.76 8.02
CA PHE A 47 2.62 -5.51 6.88
C PHE A 47 1.83 -5.48 5.57
N LEU A 48 2.01 -4.40 4.80
CA LEU A 48 1.40 -4.25 3.49
C LEU A 48 2.24 -4.97 2.46
N HIS A 49 1.79 -6.15 2.06
CA HIS A 49 2.34 -6.91 0.93
C HIS A 49 1.30 -7.04 -0.17
N ILE A 50 1.73 -7.24 -1.41
CA ILE A 50 0.78 -7.38 -2.53
C ILE A 50 -0.14 -8.59 -2.35
N ASP A 51 0.40 -9.65 -1.75
CA ASP A 51 -0.30 -10.90 -1.47
C ASP A 51 -1.20 -10.82 -0.22
N ALA A 52 -0.93 -9.86 0.67
CA ALA A 52 -1.70 -9.66 1.91
C ALA A 52 -2.89 -8.70 1.72
N LEU A 53 -3.00 -8.09 0.54
CA LEU A 53 -4.02 -7.10 0.21
C LEU A 53 -5.08 -7.73 -0.69
N GLN A 54 -6.36 -7.59 -0.31
CA GLN A 54 -7.50 -8.01 -1.13
C GLN A 54 -7.78 -6.98 -2.23
#